data_AF-A0A7C5H046-F1
#
_entry.id   AF-A0A7C5H046-F1
#
_cell.length_a   1.000
_cell.length_b   1.000
_cell.length_c   1.000
_cell.angle_alpha   90.00
_cell.angle_beta   90.00
_cell.angle_gamma   90.00
#
_symmetry.space_group_name_H-M   'P 1'
#
loop_
_entity.id
_entity.type
_entity.pdbx_description
1 polymer ?
#
loop_
_entity_poly.entity_id
_entity_poly.type
_entity_poly.pdbx_seq_one_letter_code
_entity_poly.pdbx_strand_id
1 'polypeptide(L)'
;MWKSSRKVRKGIIAAVIVSLLLIAGLCIRSLTVGRQGGSSIEISRILDLTSERNDVVYDHVIVSGEDRFSSLVAVPLSCWYDISDNSSVLLPLLVGDSEPAARFVSLTGRNAPLIPGTGKYTSSLEAARAAFSSPAGAILVPEGDEGYDLALMAVPMASYLNIPVVVLEDALDSDEVERDLMGLGISYVIAVSGKAVDFARKMRFDRVEIRDAGDAILDTAEVVRDRFGRLDYVTMTNPGDTRKEPVVRTTVQEESVDLRSLLIDTSTRDVDLIGESVTTHLIDVPEGVFDLVVEVNFTDVKAYPMDPLKNAFDVEPISFMTLTDHQGRLAGYSPSFSVGGGSNIVETLVVDAPGTYELEVKVYYGVKGLSTMMGTSFGISRFEGSYDMKAYLKELSHPHLPVYRDLSMMAPYLSAARGGLVFADPSFCLTPEEMNMSSSGYAAGPWYERDLLPVWREKAVENAGKLGRVVDMLPPDLSESYLNGRGWLALLGGGSMLPMSYEEKDPSWEEDEIW
;
A
#
# COMPACT_ATOMS: atom_id res chain seq x y z
N MET A 1 15.47 84.40 -9.50
CA MET A 1 15.32 83.10 -8.81
C MET A 1 14.69 81.95 -9.63
N TRP A 2 14.30 82.12 -10.90
CA TRP A 2 13.53 81.10 -11.64
C TRP A 2 14.32 80.15 -12.57
N LYS A 3 15.63 80.35 -12.74
CA LYS A 3 16.49 79.48 -13.59
C LYS A 3 17.15 78.32 -12.83
N SER A 4 17.15 78.33 -11.49
CA SER A 4 17.77 77.29 -10.67
C SER A 4 16.89 76.04 -10.51
N SER A 5 15.56 76.18 -10.44
CA SER A 5 14.66 75.05 -10.17
C SER A 5 14.48 74.07 -11.34
N ARG A 6 14.71 74.51 -12.58
CA ARG A 6 14.64 73.63 -13.78
C ARG A 6 15.83 72.68 -13.89
N LYS A 7 17.03 73.10 -13.48
CA LYS A 7 18.21 72.20 -13.48
C LYS A 7 18.09 71.14 -12.38
N VAL A 8 17.62 71.53 -11.20
CA VAL A 8 17.39 70.59 -10.09
C VAL A 8 16.30 69.57 -10.42
N ARG A 9 15.17 69.99 -11.02
CA ARG A 9 14.12 69.06 -11.46
C ARG A 9 14.60 68.07 -12.54
N LYS A 10 15.42 68.52 -13.49
CA LYS A 10 16.00 67.62 -14.51
C LYS A 10 16.98 66.60 -13.91
N GLY A 11 17.76 67.01 -12.90
CA GLY A 11 18.66 66.11 -12.17
C GLY A 11 17.90 65.03 -11.38
N ILE A 12 16.81 65.40 -10.70
CA ILE A 12 15.99 64.46 -9.93
C ILE A 12 15.28 63.46 -10.86
N ILE A 13 14.70 63.93 -11.97
CA ILE A 13 14.03 63.03 -12.94
C ILE A 13 15.05 62.07 -13.57
N ALA A 14 16.25 62.55 -13.92
CA ALA A 14 17.32 61.69 -14.44
C ALA A 14 17.76 60.65 -13.40
N ALA A 15 17.89 61.02 -12.12
CA ALA A 15 18.24 60.11 -11.05
C ALA A 15 17.16 59.02 -10.86
N VAL A 16 15.87 59.38 -10.87
CA VAL A 16 14.77 58.41 -10.74
C VAL A 16 14.72 57.45 -11.93
N ILE A 17 14.94 57.93 -13.16
CA ILE A 17 14.99 57.08 -14.35
C ILE A 17 16.19 56.13 -14.29
N VAL A 18 17.36 56.60 -13.87
CA VAL A 18 18.54 55.76 -13.71
C VAL A 18 18.34 54.72 -12.60
N SER A 19 17.72 55.09 -11.48
CA SER A 19 17.35 54.14 -10.42
C SER A 19 16.33 53.10 -10.89
N LEU A 20 15.31 53.50 -11.64
CA LEU A 20 14.33 52.57 -12.23
C LEU A 20 14.98 51.64 -13.27
N LEU A 21 15.93 52.14 -14.07
CA LEU A 21 16.69 51.32 -15.03
C LEU A 21 17.68 50.38 -14.33
N LEU A 22 18.25 50.78 -13.18
CA LEU A 22 19.10 49.91 -12.37
C LEU A 22 18.28 48.84 -11.64
N ILE A 23 17.09 49.17 -11.13
CA ILE A 23 16.16 48.20 -10.53
C ILE A 23 15.63 47.25 -11.59
N ALA A 24 15.20 47.76 -12.75
CA ALA A 24 14.79 46.93 -13.88
C ALA A 24 15.96 46.08 -14.40
N GLY A 25 17.18 46.64 -14.42
CA GLY A 25 18.40 45.92 -14.75
C GLY A 25 18.73 44.82 -13.73
N LEU A 26 18.49 45.05 -12.44
CA LEU A 26 18.62 44.05 -11.36
C LEU A 26 17.52 42.99 -11.43
N CYS A 27 16.28 43.35 -11.74
CA CYS A 27 15.17 42.40 -11.95
C CYS A 27 15.36 41.57 -13.23
N ILE A 28 15.81 42.20 -14.33
CA ILE A 28 16.16 41.47 -15.56
C ILE A 28 17.38 40.60 -15.30
N ARG A 29 18.37 41.09 -14.53
CA ARG A 29 19.54 40.30 -14.14
C ARG A 29 19.17 39.18 -13.18
N SER A 30 18.23 39.32 -12.26
CA SER A 30 17.72 38.18 -11.46
C SER A 30 16.92 37.20 -12.32
N LEU A 31 16.17 37.69 -13.32
CA LEU A 31 15.47 36.88 -14.33
C LEU A 31 16.41 36.23 -15.36
N THR A 32 17.64 36.75 -15.57
CA THR A 32 18.60 36.24 -16.58
C THR A 32 19.84 35.58 -15.97
N VAL A 33 20.17 35.84 -14.70
CA VAL A 33 21.21 35.13 -13.93
C VAL A 33 20.71 33.78 -13.42
N GLY A 34 19.40 33.51 -13.44
CA GLY A 34 18.82 32.17 -13.23
C GLY A 34 18.95 31.20 -14.43
N ARG A 35 19.92 31.40 -15.33
CA ARG A 35 20.21 30.46 -16.43
C ARG A 35 21.64 29.87 -16.38
N GLN A 36 22.19 29.74 -15.17
CA GLN A 36 23.17 28.68 -14.93
C GLN A 36 22.40 27.36 -14.97
N GLY A 37 22.83 26.41 -15.80
CA GLY A 37 22.10 25.15 -15.97
C GLY A 37 22.06 24.37 -14.67
N GLY A 38 20.88 23.86 -14.30
CA GLY A 38 20.69 23.03 -13.13
C GLY A 38 21.69 21.89 -13.06
N SER A 39 22.31 21.79 -11.90
CA SER A 39 23.39 20.86 -11.60
C SER A 39 22.86 19.62 -10.88
N SER A 40 23.58 18.50 -11.01
CA SER A 40 23.40 17.40 -10.06
C SER A 40 23.98 17.87 -8.73
N ILE A 41 23.21 17.76 -7.66
CA ILE A 41 23.60 18.14 -6.31
C ILE A 41 23.45 16.97 -5.35
N GLU A 42 24.22 16.98 -4.28
CA GLU A 42 24.09 16.03 -3.18
C GLU A 42 22.94 16.47 -2.25
N ILE A 43 22.30 15.50 -1.59
CA ILE A 43 21.20 15.75 -0.64
C ILE A 43 21.61 16.71 0.49
N SER A 44 22.87 16.66 0.92
CA SER A 44 23.47 17.55 1.92
C SER A 44 23.30 19.05 1.61
N ARG A 45 23.20 19.44 0.33
CA ARG A 45 23.06 20.84 -0.09
C ARG A 45 21.66 21.42 0.12
N ILE A 46 20.66 20.57 0.35
CA ILE A 46 19.26 20.99 0.47
C ILE A 46 18.69 20.83 1.88
N LEU A 47 19.47 20.30 2.84
CA LEU A 47 19.01 20.02 4.20
C LEU A 47 18.57 21.28 4.96
N ASP A 48 19.19 22.43 4.69
CA ASP A 48 18.86 23.71 5.36
C ASP A 48 17.79 24.53 4.61
N LEU A 49 17.30 24.04 3.46
CA LEU A 49 16.26 24.73 2.71
C LEU A 49 14.89 24.49 3.37
N THR A 50 14.06 25.54 3.37
CA THR A 50 12.79 25.55 4.11
C THR A 50 11.63 25.95 3.21
N SER A 51 10.50 25.27 3.38
CA SER A 51 9.25 25.54 2.68
C SER A 51 8.28 26.30 3.59
N GLU A 52 7.44 27.13 3.01
CA GLU A 52 6.32 27.76 3.70
C GLU A 52 5.01 27.05 3.35
N ARG A 53 4.22 26.70 4.37
CA ARG A 53 2.90 26.06 4.24
C ARG A 53 1.77 27.06 4.40
N ASN A 54 0.65 26.77 3.74
CA ASN A 54 -0.62 27.43 4.04
C ASN A 54 -1.18 26.90 5.39
N ASP A 55 -2.12 27.65 5.98
CA ASP A 55 -2.80 27.23 7.20
C ASP A 55 -3.49 25.87 7.02
N VAL A 56 -3.25 24.96 7.96
CA VAL A 56 -3.81 23.61 7.94
C VAL A 56 -5.25 23.66 8.45
N VAL A 57 -6.20 23.42 7.55
CA VAL A 57 -7.65 23.45 7.83
C VAL A 57 -8.30 22.06 7.82
N TYR A 58 -7.49 21.00 7.77
CA TYR A 58 -7.94 19.60 7.74
C TYR A 58 -7.35 18.83 8.92
N ASP A 59 -8.08 17.80 9.36
CA ASP A 59 -7.69 16.97 10.50
C ASP A 59 -7.40 15.51 10.11
N HIS A 60 -7.58 15.11 8.86
CA HIS A 60 -7.13 13.82 8.33
C HIS A 60 -7.04 13.88 6.81
N VAL A 61 -6.36 12.89 6.21
CA VAL A 61 -6.24 12.75 4.76
C VAL A 61 -6.83 11.42 4.33
N ILE A 62 -7.60 11.42 3.23
CA ILE A 62 -8.19 10.22 2.65
C ILE A 62 -7.70 10.08 1.21
N VAL A 63 -7.15 8.92 0.88
CA VAL A 63 -6.67 8.58 -0.46
C VAL A 63 -7.46 7.42 -1.08
N SER A 64 -7.37 7.26 -2.39
CA SER A 64 -8.01 6.13 -3.07
C SER A 64 -7.22 4.85 -2.83
N GLY A 65 -7.91 3.74 -2.53
CA GLY A 65 -7.28 2.41 -2.51
C GLY A 65 -6.95 1.86 -3.90
N GLU A 66 -7.52 2.44 -4.96
CA GLU A 66 -7.30 1.99 -6.35
C GLU A 66 -6.19 2.78 -7.06
N ASP A 67 -5.61 3.78 -6.41
CA ASP A 67 -4.59 4.66 -6.99
C ASP A 67 -3.35 4.69 -6.10
N ARG A 68 -2.39 3.81 -6.42
CA ARG A 68 -1.16 3.63 -5.65
C ARG A 68 -0.32 4.91 -5.49
N PHE A 69 -0.37 5.84 -6.45
CA PHE A 69 0.40 7.08 -6.36
C PHE A 69 -0.26 8.13 -5.46
N SER A 70 -1.58 8.02 -5.23
CA SER A 70 -2.30 8.98 -4.38
C SER A 70 -1.80 8.97 -2.93
N SER A 71 -1.36 7.81 -2.41
CA SER A 71 -0.77 7.74 -1.07
C SER A 71 0.58 8.45 -0.99
N LEU A 72 1.41 8.35 -2.03
CA LEU A 72 2.72 9.02 -2.09
C LEU A 72 2.57 10.55 -2.00
N VAL A 73 1.58 11.09 -2.73
CA VAL A 73 1.23 12.53 -2.67
C VAL A 73 0.74 12.93 -1.28
N ALA A 74 -0.02 12.05 -0.63
CA ALA A 74 -0.64 12.33 0.67
C ALA A 74 0.33 12.26 1.86
N VAL A 75 1.48 11.59 1.73
CA VAL A 75 2.46 11.45 2.82
C VAL A 75 2.93 12.80 3.38
N PRO A 76 3.48 13.74 2.59
CA PRO A 76 3.87 15.08 3.09
C PRO A 76 2.69 16.00 3.43
N LEU A 77 1.46 15.60 3.12
CA LEU A 77 0.23 16.28 3.56
C LEU A 77 -0.24 15.78 4.91
N SER A 78 0.03 14.51 5.23
CA SER A 78 -0.40 13.86 6.46
C SER A 78 0.67 13.92 7.55
N CYS A 79 1.94 13.96 7.17
CA CYS A 79 3.07 14.00 8.10
C CYS A 79 4.14 14.96 7.56
N TRP A 80 4.58 15.92 8.37
CA TRP A 80 5.72 16.77 8.01
C TRP A 80 6.44 17.31 9.24
N TYR A 81 7.69 17.73 9.02
CA TYR A 81 8.58 18.29 10.03
C TYR A 81 9.09 19.64 9.54
N ASP A 82 8.90 20.70 10.32
CA ASP A 82 9.35 22.04 9.98
C ASP A 82 10.58 22.40 10.82
N ILE A 83 11.73 22.54 10.16
CA ILE A 83 12.98 22.89 10.83
C ILE A 83 13.05 24.37 11.22
N SER A 84 12.26 25.23 10.59
CA SER A 84 12.30 26.68 10.83
C SER A 84 11.81 27.05 12.23
N ASP A 85 10.80 26.32 12.73
CA ASP A 85 10.23 26.49 14.07
C ASP A 85 10.32 25.22 14.95
N ASN A 86 10.96 24.16 14.42
CA ASN A 86 11.11 22.85 15.08
C ASN A 86 9.76 22.22 15.46
N SER A 87 8.73 22.44 14.63
CA SER A 87 7.41 21.83 14.77
C SER A 87 7.28 20.56 13.92
N SER A 88 6.28 19.74 14.25
CA SER A 88 5.90 18.60 13.43
C SER A 88 4.40 18.41 13.48
N VAL A 89 3.83 17.85 12.42
CA VAL A 89 2.41 17.52 12.35
C VAL A 89 2.26 16.09 11.88
N LEU A 90 1.33 15.38 12.53
CA LEU A 90 0.94 14.02 12.21
C LEU A 90 -0.59 13.93 12.22
N LEU A 91 -1.16 13.73 11.03
CA LEU A 91 -2.58 13.55 10.77
C LEU A 91 -2.81 12.13 10.26
N PRO A 92 -3.93 11.48 10.61
CA PRO A 92 -4.23 10.17 10.08
C PRO A 92 -4.34 10.19 8.55
N LEU A 93 -3.66 9.23 7.92
CA LEU A 93 -3.85 8.88 6.51
C LEU A 93 -4.74 7.64 6.43
N LEU A 94 -5.89 7.77 5.79
CA LEU A 94 -6.87 6.71 5.58
C LEU A 94 -6.88 6.30 4.11
N VAL A 95 -6.99 5.00 3.85
CA VAL A 95 -7.06 4.45 2.48
C VAL A 95 -8.49 3.99 2.19
N GLY A 96 -9.06 4.55 1.13
CA GLY A 96 -10.42 4.30 0.68
C GLY A 96 -11.51 4.90 1.57
N ASP A 97 -12.72 4.94 1.01
CA ASP A 97 -13.95 5.19 1.77
C ASP A 97 -14.50 3.85 2.27
N SER A 98 -13.87 3.31 3.31
CA SER A 98 -14.20 2.00 3.86
C SER A 98 -14.95 2.12 5.19
N GLU A 99 -15.74 1.10 5.55
CA GLU A 99 -16.42 1.05 6.85
C GLU A 99 -15.44 1.21 8.03
N PRO A 100 -14.24 0.58 8.04
CA PRO A 100 -13.22 0.87 9.05
C PRO A 100 -12.77 2.33 9.09
N ALA A 101 -12.61 2.99 7.94
CA ALA A 101 -12.25 4.41 7.88
C ALA A 101 -13.38 5.29 8.44
N ALA A 102 -14.62 5.05 8.03
CA ALA A 102 -15.80 5.75 8.56
C ALA A 102 -15.94 5.56 10.08
N ARG A 103 -15.71 4.34 10.57
CA ARG A 103 -15.69 4.02 12.00
C ARG A 103 -14.59 4.78 12.73
N PHE A 104 -13.37 4.85 12.18
CA PHE A 104 -12.27 5.61 12.76
C PHE A 104 -12.61 7.11 12.87
N VAL A 105 -13.17 7.70 11.80
CA VAL A 105 -13.59 9.11 11.77
C VAL A 105 -14.65 9.37 12.85
N SER A 106 -15.68 8.52 12.92
CA SER A 106 -16.75 8.60 13.93
C SER A 106 -16.22 8.50 15.36
N LEU A 107 -15.34 7.53 15.65
CA LEU A 107 -14.77 7.32 16.99
C LEU A 107 -13.82 8.43 17.43
N THR A 108 -13.14 9.08 16.48
CA THR A 108 -12.16 10.14 16.78
C THR A 108 -12.73 11.55 16.69
N GLY A 109 -13.98 11.70 16.23
CA GLY A 109 -14.64 13.00 16.09
C GLY A 109 -14.01 13.92 15.03
N ARG A 110 -13.29 13.34 14.07
CA ARG A 110 -12.67 14.08 12.95
C ARG A 110 -13.72 14.39 11.91
N ASN A 111 -13.67 15.59 11.32
CA ASN A 111 -14.73 16.05 10.41
C ASN A 111 -14.23 16.87 9.22
N ALA A 112 -12.92 17.11 9.11
CA ALA A 112 -12.34 17.94 8.07
C ALA A 112 -11.34 17.12 7.23
N PRO A 113 -11.83 16.25 6.32
CA PRO A 113 -10.96 15.49 5.43
C PRO A 113 -10.27 16.39 4.40
N LEU A 114 -9.00 16.15 4.14
CA LEU A 114 -8.35 16.50 2.88
C LEU A 114 -8.39 15.30 1.95
N ILE A 115 -8.85 15.52 0.73
CA ILE A 115 -8.80 14.53 -0.36
C ILE A 115 -7.91 15.12 -1.44
N PRO A 116 -6.64 14.68 -1.56
CA PRO A 116 -5.68 15.26 -2.52
C PRO A 116 -6.00 14.92 -3.98
N GLY A 117 -7.01 14.08 -4.22
CA GLY A 117 -7.37 13.59 -5.55
C GLY A 117 -6.57 12.35 -5.94
N THR A 118 -6.42 12.15 -7.26
CA THR A 118 -5.63 11.07 -7.83
C THR A 118 -4.13 11.32 -7.68
N GLY A 119 -3.31 10.28 -7.68
CA GLY A 119 -1.85 10.35 -7.79
C GLY A 119 -1.38 10.68 -9.21
N LYS A 120 -2.01 11.68 -9.83
CA LYS A 120 -1.69 12.17 -11.19
C LYS A 120 -1.14 13.57 -11.14
N TYR A 121 -0.61 14.06 -12.26
CA TYR A 121 0.08 15.34 -12.29
C TYR A 121 -0.79 16.50 -11.80
N THR A 122 -1.96 16.72 -12.41
CA THR A 122 -2.84 17.85 -12.05
C THR A 122 -3.25 17.81 -10.59
N SER A 123 -3.75 16.66 -10.11
CA SER A 123 -4.17 16.48 -8.71
C SER A 123 -3.02 16.66 -7.72
N SER A 124 -1.84 16.11 -8.02
CA SER A 124 -0.66 16.27 -7.16
C SER A 124 -0.17 17.72 -7.09
N LEU A 125 -0.25 18.45 -8.20
CA LEU A 125 0.08 19.87 -8.25
C LEU A 125 -0.95 20.74 -7.50
N GLU A 126 -2.24 20.43 -7.63
CA GLU A 126 -3.31 21.10 -6.87
C GLU A 126 -3.16 20.85 -5.37
N ALA A 127 -2.85 19.62 -4.96
CA ALA A 127 -2.57 19.30 -3.57
C ALA A 127 -1.34 20.07 -3.04
N ALA A 128 -0.28 20.20 -3.85
CA ALA A 128 0.88 21.02 -3.51
C ALA A 128 0.50 22.51 -3.35
N ARG A 129 -0.27 23.08 -4.27
CA ARG A 129 -0.76 24.47 -4.20
C ARG A 129 -1.65 24.73 -2.97
N ALA A 130 -2.46 23.73 -2.60
CA ALA A 130 -3.32 23.84 -1.42
C ALA A 130 -2.50 23.81 -0.12
N ALA A 131 -1.45 22.99 -0.06
CA ALA A 131 -0.66 22.81 1.17
C ALA A 131 0.47 23.83 1.34
N PHE A 132 1.04 24.35 0.25
CA PHE A 132 2.23 25.19 0.28
C PHE A 132 1.97 26.58 -0.30
N SER A 133 2.42 27.62 0.41
CA SER A 133 2.51 28.98 -0.12
C SER A 133 3.77 29.17 -0.95
N SER A 134 4.88 28.56 -0.52
CA SER A 134 6.18 28.61 -1.19
C SER A 134 7.04 27.39 -0.83
N PRO A 135 6.91 26.26 -1.53
CA PRO A 135 7.78 25.10 -1.34
C PRO A 135 9.19 25.35 -1.86
N ALA A 136 10.22 24.97 -1.09
CA ALA A 136 11.61 25.13 -1.51
C ALA A 136 11.99 24.22 -2.70
N GLY A 137 11.45 23.00 -2.70
CA GLY A 137 11.67 21.99 -3.72
C GLY A 137 10.47 21.05 -3.87
N ALA A 138 10.63 19.98 -4.64
CA ALA A 138 9.63 18.91 -4.75
C ALA A 138 10.30 17.56 -5.05
N ILE A 139 9.66 16.46 -4.67
CA ILE A 139 10.00 15.14 -5.20
C ILE A 139 9.21 14.92 -6.49
N LEU A 140 9.90 14.61 -7.58
CA LEU A 140 9.30 14.26 -8.87
C LEU A 140 9.29 12.75 -9.04
N VAL A 141 8.08 12.19 -9.15
CA VAL A 141 7.87 10.74 -9.30
C VAL A 141 7.23 10.48 -10.65
N PRO A 142 7.87 9.75 -11.58
CA PRO A 142 7.24 9.36 -12.82
C PRO A 142 6.20 8.26 -12.58
N GLU A 143 5.12 8.27 -13.36
CA GLU A 143 4.21 7.13 -13.42
C GLU A 143 4.94 5.85 -13.90
N GLY A 144 4.39 4.70 -13.53
CA GLY A 144 4.93 3.38 -13.85
C GLY A 144 5.53 2.64 -12.66
N ASP A 145 5.91 1.38 -12.88
CA ASP A 145 6.37 0.49 -11.81
C ASP A 145 7.71 0.92 -11.21
N GLU A 146 8.70 1.20 -12.05
CA GLU A 146 10.03 1.66 -11.59
C GLU A 146 9.93 2.96 -10.76
N GLY A 147 9.10 3.90 -11.20
CA GLY A 147 8.86 5.15 -10.49
C GLY A 147 8.21 4.92 -9.13
N TYR A 148 7.20 4.05 -9.06
CA TYR A 148 6.53 3.70 -7.81
C TYR A 148 7.46 2.98 -6.82
N ASP A 149 8.18 1.97 -7.28
CA ASP A 149 9.08 1.15 -6.46
C ASP A 149 10.13 2.02 -5.75
N LEU A 150 10.78 2.92 -6.49
CA LEU A 150 11.78 3.84 -5.92
C LEU A 150 11.12 4.94 -5.07
N ALA A 151 9.95 5.41 -5.45
CA ALA A 151 9.26 6.46 -4.70
C ALA A 151 8.80 6.00 -3.32
N LEU A 152 8.45 4.72 -3.14
CA LEU A 152 8.17 4.18 -1.80
C LEU A 152 9.34 4.42 -0.82
N MET A 153 10.57 4.34 -1.31
CA MET A 153 11.78 4.55 -0.53
C MET A 153 12.13 6.03 -0.37
N ALA A 154 11.92 6.84 -1.41
CA ALA A 154 12.31 8.26 -1.42
C ALA A 154 11.28 9.21 -0.78
N VAL A 155 9.98 8.90 -0.84
CA VAL A 155 8.90 9.79 -0.39
C VAL A 155 8.90 10.13 1.11
N PRO A 156 9.41 9.29 2.05
CA PRO A 156 9.61 9.73 3.42
C PRO A 156 10.43 11.04 3.52
N MET A 157 11.39 11.27 2.62
CA MET A 157 12.14 12.54 2.57
C MET A 157 11.24 13.74 2.34
N ALA A 158 10.13 13.61 1.61
CA ALA A 158 9.21 14.70 1.36
C ALA A 158 8.63 15.25 2.68
N SER A 159 8.31 14.36 3.63
CA SER A 159 7.86 14.74 4.96
C SER A 159 8.99 15.39 5.78
N TYR A 160 10.21 14.85 5.72
CA TYR A 160 11.36 15.32 6.51
C TYR A 160 11.93 16.66 6.03
N LEU A 161 11.82 16.92 4.73
CA LEU A 161 12.24 18.18 4.08
C LEU A 161 11.08 19.17 3.94
N ASN A 162 9.87 18.78 4.35
CA ASN A 162 8.65 19.58 4.19
C ASN A 162 8.45 20.07 2.75
N ILE A 163 8.45 19.16 1.78
CA ILE A 163 8.25 19.46 0.35
C ILE A 163 7.14 18.60 -0.24
N PRO A 164 6.44 19.07 -1.30
CA PRO A 164 5.43 18.28 -1.98
C PRO A 164 6.04 17.13 -2.81
N VAL A 165 5.19 16.15 -3.11
CA VAL A 165 5.43 15.13 -4.13
C VAL A 165 4.57 15.47 -5.35
N VAL A 166 5.17 15.48 -6.54
CA VAL A 166 4.49 15.74 -7.82
C VAL A 166 4.69 14.54 -8.74
N VAL A 167 3.60 14.02 -9.29
CA VAL A 167 3.63 12.85 -10.17
C VAL A 167 3.74 13.30 -11.63
N LEU A 168 4.66 12.72 -12.39
CA LEU A 168 4.89 13.04 -13.80
C LEU A 168 4.24 11.96 -14.70
N GLU A 169 3.25 12.36 -15.48
CA GLU A 169 2.60 11.51 -16.48
C GLU A 169 3.36 11.56 -17.82
N ASP A 170 3.33 10.46 -18.55
CA ASP A 170 4.07 10.27 -19.81
C ASP A 170 3.71 11.27 -20.92
N ALA A 171 2.44 11.65 -20.98
CA ALA A 171 1.86 12.41 -22.09
C ALA A 171 1.94 13.94 -21.91
N LEU A 172 2.60 14.44 -20.87
CA LEU A 172 2.60 15.86 -20.52
C LEU A 172 3.57 16.69 -21.37
N ASP A 173 3.17 17.92 -21.67
CA ASP A 173 4.09 18.92 -22.21
C ASP A 173 5.09 19.31 -21.13
N SER A 174 6.35 18.96 -21.38
CA SER A 174 7.41 19.21 -20.40
C SER A 174 7.58 20.71 -20.09
N ASP A 175 7.33 21.60 -21.05
CA ASP A 175 7.47 23.05 -20.86
C ASP A 175 6.33 23.64 -20.01
N GLU A 176 5.15 23.00 -20.03
CA GLU A 176 4.04 23.30 -19.13
C GLU A 176 4.41 22.89 -17.70
N VAL A 177 4.92 21.67 -17.54
CA VAL A 177 5.35 21.16 -16.23
C VAL A 177 6.43 22.05 -15.62
N GLU A 178 7.45 22.46 -16.38
CA GLU A 178 8.49 23.39 -15.92
C GLU A 178 7.86 24.69 -15.40
N ARG A 179 6.96 25.30 -16.19
CA ARG A 179 6.32 26.57 -15.85
C ARG A 179 5.49 26.46 -14.58
N ASP A 180 4.78 25.37 -14.40
CA ASP A 180 3.93 25.15 -13.25
C ASP A 180 4.74 24.96 -11.96
N LEU A 181 5.83 24.18 -12.03
CA LEU A 181 6.75 23.99 -10.91
C LEU A 181 7.46 25.30 -10.54
N MET A 182 7.98 26.03 -11.53
CA MET A 182 8.59 27.35 -11.30
C MET A 182 7.57 28.37 -10.78
N GLY A 183 6.33 28.33 -11.28
CA GLY A 183 5.24 29.17 -10.82
C GLY A 183 4.82 28.87 -9.37
N LEU A 184 5.15 27.69 -8.85
CA LEU A 184 5.00 27.34 -7.44
C LEU A 184 6.18 27.83 -6.58
N GLY A 185 7.30 28.22 -7.18
CA GLY A 185 8.51 28.66 -6.46
C GLY A 185 9.54 27.55 -6.23
N ILE A 186 9.36 26.37 -6.84
CA ILE A 186 10.28 25.24 -6.72
C ILE A 186 11.65 25.60 -7.29
N SER A 187 12.68 25.50 -6.45
CA SER A 187 14.06 25.84 -6.81
C SER A 187 14.95 24.63 -7.09
N TYR A 188 14.63 23.48 -6.50
CA TYR A 188 15.31 22.20 -6.73
C TYR A 188 14.30 21.06 -6.77
N VAL A 189 14.74 19.91 -7.29
CA VAL A 189 13.91 18.69 -7.31
C VAL A 189 14.69 17.47 -6.82
N ILE A 190 14.00 16.54 -6.17
CA ILE A 190 14.50 15.17 -5.98
C ILE A 190 13.85 14.33 -7.06
N ALA A 191 14.64 13.91 -8.05
CA ALA A 191 14.14 13.25 -9.24
C ALA A 191 14.25 11.73 -9.08
N VAL A 192 13.11 11.05 -9.03
CA VAL A 192 13.01 9.61 -8.82
C VAL A 192 12.97 8.86 -10.16
N SER A 193 13.84 7.87 -10.31
CA SER A 193 14.09 7.11 -11.54
C SER A 193 14.73 7.89 -12.69
N GLY A 194 15.24 7.16 -13.69
CA GLY A 194 15.88 7.75 -14.86
C GLY A 194 15.00 8.77 -15.60
N LYS A 195 13.69 8.54 -15.63
CA LYS A 195 12.74 9.39 -16.36
C LYS A 195 12.58 10.78 -15.73
N ALA A 196 12.37 10.87 -14.42
CA ALA A 196 12.29 12.18 -13.77
C ALA A 196 13.65 12.88 -13.77
N VAL A 197 14.75 12.11 -13.68
CA VAL A 197 16.10 12.68 -13.77
C VAL A 197 16.35 13.32 -15.13
N ASP A 198 15.96 12.65 -16.21
CA ASP A 198 16.10 13.19 -17.56
C ASP A 198 15.19 14.41 -17.79
N PHE A 199 13.97 14.40 -17.24
CA PHE A 199 13.10 15.57 -17.22
C PHE A 199 13.76 16.75 -16.49
N ALA A 200 14.22 16.55 -15.25
CA ALA A 200 14.85 17.59 -14.44
C ALA A 200 16.12 18.14 -15.11
N ARG A 201 16.91 17.28 -15.78
CA ARG A 201 18.07 17.69 -16.57
C ARG A 201 17.67 18.53 -17.79
N LYS A 202 16.66 18.10 -18.54
CA LYS A 202 16.14 18.85 -19.72
C LYS A 202 15.67 20.24 -19.31
N MET A 203 14.98 20.33 -18.17
CA MET A 203 14.43 21.58 -17.61
C MET A 203 15.40 22.35 -16.73
N ARG A 204 16.63 21.85 -16.58
CA ARG A 204 17.71 22.54 -15.88
C ARG A 204 17.36 22.89 -14.43
N PHE A 205 16.61 22.03 -13.75
CA PHE A 205 16.48 22.09 -12.29
C PHE A 205 17.78 21.62 -11.63
N ASP A 206 18.18 22.28 -10.54
CA ASP A 206 19.10 21.66 -9.60
C ASP A 206 18.42 20.41 -9.03
N ARG A 207 19.14 19.28 -9.01
CA ARG A 207 18.51 18.00 -8.71
C ARG A 207 19.36 17.04 -7.90
N VAL A 208 18.72 16.36 -6.99
CA VAL A 208 19.19 15.09 -6.41
C VAL A 208 18.66 13.97 -7.31
N GLU A 209 19.53 13.06 -7.74
CA GLU A 209 19.17 11.98 -8.67
C GLU A 209 19.02 10.67 -7.89
N ILE A 210 17.80 10.11 -7.84
CA ILE A 210 17.54 8.79 -7.26
C ILE A 210 17.38 7.79 -8.39
N ARG A 211 18.44 7.04 -8.72
CA ARG A 211 18.46 6.13 -9.87
C ARG A 211 18.17 4.68 -9.49
N ASP A 212 18.49 4.31 -8.27
CA ASP A 212 18.26 2.98 -7.74
C ASP A 212 17.88 2.99 -6.25
N ALA A 213 17.64 1.81 -5.70
CA ALA A 213 17.26 1.64 -4.30
C ALA A 213 18.35 2.12 -3.33
N GLY A 214 19.62 1.99 -3.71
CA GLY A 214 20.76 2.44 -2.90
C GLY A 214 20.78 3.95 -2.75
N ASP A 215 20.60 4.69 -3.86
CA ASP A 215 20.46 6.15 -3.82
C ASP A 215 19.31 6.56 -2.89
N ALA A 216 18.13 5.94 -3.07
CA ALA A 216 16.94 6.26 -2.26
C ALA A 216 17.18 6.04 -0.77
N ILE A 217 17.79 4.91 -0.40
CA ILE A 217 18.08 4.54 0.99
C ILE A 217 19.12 5.48 1.59
N LEU A 218 20.23 5.74 0.89
CA LEU A 218 21.34 6.53 1.42
C LEU A 218 20.95 8.00 1.57
N ASP A 219 20.27 8.60 0.59
CA ASP A 219 19.83 9.98 0.67
C ASP A 219 18.76 10.16 1.76
N THR A 220 17.81 9.22 1.86
CA THR A 220 16.83 9.25 2.96
C THR A 220 17.50 9.07 4.31
N ALA A 221 18.50 8.19 4.42
CA ALA A 221 19.28 8.01 5.64
C ALA A 221 20.05 9.27 6.03
N GLU A 222 20.62 10.01 5.07
CA GLU A 222 21.27 11.28 5.35
C GLU A 222 20.28 12.32 5.90
N VAL A 223 19.08 12.42 5.33
CA VAL A 223 18.02 13.29 5.85
C VAL A 223 17.57 12.83 7.26
N VAL A 224 17.41 11.53 7.49
CA VAL A 224 17.04 10.98 8.81
C VAL A 224 18.13 11.28 9.85
N ARG A 225 19.41 11.10 9.50
CA ARG A 225 20.53 11.43 10.38
C ARG A 225 20.52 12.90 10.75
N ASP A 226 20.28 13.79 9.80
CA ASP A 226 20.24 15.22 10.05
C ASP A 226 19.04 15.64 10.93
N ARG A 227 17.84 15.14 10.62
CA ARG A 227 16.61 15.53 11.34
C ARG A 227 16.45 14.87 12.70
N PHE A 228 16.91 13.64 12.86
CA PHE A 228 16.61 12.81 14.04
C PHE A 228 17.85 12.29 14.78
N GLY A 229 19.02 12.31 14.14
CA GLY A 229 20.28 11.84 14.73
C GLY A 229 20.39 10.33 14.96
N ARG A 230 19.36 9.56 14.59
CA ARG A 230 19.27 8.11 14.78
C ARG A 230 18.21 7.50 13.88
N LEU A 231 18.29 6.19 13.68
CA LEU A 231 17.29 5.39 12.97
C LEU A 231 16.65 4.39 13.94
N ASP A 232 15.35 4.54 14.19
CA ASP A 232 14.60 3.65 15.09
C ASP A 232 13.59 2.76 14.35
N TYR A 233 13.33 3.00 13.06
CA TYR A 233 12.21 2.36 12.36
C TYR A 233 12.53 2.07 10.89
N VAL A 234 12.32 0.82 10.46
CA VAL A 234 12.41 0.40 9.05
C VAL A 234 11.11 -0.30 8.68
N THR A 235 10.52 0.09 7.56
CA THR A 235 9.42 -0.66 6.94
C THR A 235 9.95 -1.47 5.79
N MET A 236 9.73 -2.78 5.81
CA MET A 236 9.96 -3.66 4.66
C MET A 236 8.63 -3.90 3.95
N THR A 237 8.60 -3.71 2.63
CA THR A 237 7.38 -3.85 1.84
C THR A 237 7.66 -4.40 0.45
N ASN A 238 6.67 -5.04 -0.17
CA ASN A 238 6.75 -5.42 -1.57
C ASN A 238 5.84 -4.51 -2.41
N PRO A 239 6.35 -3.71 -3.37
CA PRO A 239 5.51 -2.84 -4.21
C PRO A 239 4.60 -3.59 -5.18
N GLY A 240 4.90 -4.87 -5.47
CA GLY A 240 4.10 -5.75 -6.31
C GLY A 240 2.69 -5.96 -5.79
N ASP A 241 2.44 -5.75 -4.49
CA ASP A 241 1.10 -5.91 -3.92
C ASP A 241 0.04 -4.93 -4.46
N THR A 242 0.47 -3.86 -5.13
CA THR A 242 -0.39 -2.91 -5.86
C THR A 242 -0.59 -3.27 -7.34
N ARG A 243 0.10 -4.30 -7.83
CA ARG A 243 0.06 -4.70 -9.24
C ARG A 243 -1.05 -5.73 -9.44
N LYS A 244 -1.94 -5.43 -10.38
CA LYS A 244 -2.96 -6.36 -10.85
C LYS A 244 -2.43 -7.02 -12.12
N GLU A 245 -2.19 -8.33 -12.07
CA GLU A 245 -1.81 -9.06 -13.27
C GLU A 245 -2.92 -8.99 -14.32
N PRO A 246 -2.59 -8.70 -15.59
CA PRO A 246 -3.56 -8.74 -16.67
C PRO A 246 -4.24 -10.12 -16.75
N VAL A 247 -5.55 -10.11 -16.57
CA VAL A 247 -6.39 -11.28 -16.82
C VAL A 247 -6.49 -11.45 -18.33
N VAL A 248 -5.86 -12.51 -18.85
CA VAL A 248 -5.90 -12.87 -20.27
C VAL A 248 -7.29 -13.37 -20.63
N ARG A 249 -7.85 -14.22 -19.76
CA ARG A 249 -9.17 -14.81 -19.94
C ARG A 249 -9.78 -15.18 -18.59
N THR A 250 -11.09 -15.04 -18.49
CA THR A 250 -11.88 -15.61 -17.39
C THR A 250 -12.89 -16.60 -17.94
N THR A 251 -12.91 -17.79 -17.35
CA THR A 251 -13.99 -18.77 -17.53
C THR A 251 -14.77 -18.85 -16.23
N VAL A 252 -16.09 -18.98 -16.32
CA VAL A 252 -16.96 -19.07 -15.13
C VAL A 252 -17.73 -20.38 -15.19
N GLN A 253 -17.67 -21.16 -14.12
CA GLN A 253 -18.57 -22.27 -13.85
C GLN A 253 -19.58 -21.82 -12.81
N GLU A 254 -20.87 -22.04 -13.09
CA GLU A 254 -21.96 -21.59 -12.23
C GLU A 254 -22.89 -22.77 -11.91
N GLU A 255 -23.30 -22.87 -10.65
CA GLU A 255 -24.24 -23.87 -10.17
C GLU A 255 -25.20 -23.24 -9.16
N SER A 256 -26.49 -23.55 -9.28
CA SER A 256 -27.50 -23.19 -8.28
C SER A 256 -27.94 -24.44 -7.54
N VAL A 257 -27.97 -24.36 -6.22
CA VAL A 257 -28.24 -25.51 -5.35
C VAL A 257 -29.41 -25.21 -4.44
N ASP A 258 -30.43 -26.07 -4.49
CA ASP A 258 -31.50 -26.09 -3.50
C ASP A 258 -31.08 -27.00 -2.35
N LEU A 259 -30.96 -26.42 -1.16
CA LEU A 259 -30.53 -27.14 0.03
C LEU A 259 -31.60 -27.13 1.10
N ARG A 260 -31.90 -28.33 1.62
CA ARG A 260 -32.74 -28.50 2.79
C ARG A 260 -32.08 -29.48 3.75
N SER A 261 -31.56 -28.96 4.85
CA SER A 261 -30.83 -29.74 5.84
C SER A 261 -31.33 -29.52 7.26
N LEU A 262 -31.22 -30.55 8.09
CA LEU A 262 -31.34 -30.48 9.54
C LEU A 262 -30.17 -31.24 10.15
N LEU A 263 -29.25 -30.52 10.76
CA LEU A 263 -28.01 -31.03 11.32
C LEU A 263 -28.01 -30.85 12.84
N ILE A 264 -27.53 -31.88 13.54
CA ILE A 264 -27.03 -31.75 14.91
C ILE A 264 -25.49 -31.68 14.85
N ASP A 265 -24.93 -30.50 15.13
CA ASP A 265 -23.50 -30.28 15.30
C ASP A 265 -23.15 -30.61 16.75
N THR A 266 -22.43 -31.71 16.96
CA THR A 266 -21.74 -31.95 18.22
C THR A 266 -20.26 -31.64 18.00
N SER A 267 -19.54 -31.15 19.02
CA SER A 267 -18.13 -30.78 18.85
C SER A 267 -17.21 -31.87 18.30
N THR A 268 -17.64 -33.13 18.33
CA THR A 268 -16.87 -34.27 17.84
C THR A 268 -17.43 -34.88 16.58
N ARG A 269 -18.72 -34.68 16.26
CA ARG A 269 -19.42 -35.26 15.11
C ARG A 269 -20.64 -34.44 14.70
N ASP A 270 -20.81 -34.29 13.41
CA ASP A 270 -22.04 -33.83 12.78
C ASP A 270 -22.96 -35.01 12.48
N VAL A 271 -24.26 -34.85 12.73
CA VAL A 271 -25.30 -35.84 12.39
C VAL A 271 -26.41 -35.17 11.60
N ASP A 272 -26.48 -35.45 10.30
CA ASP A 272 -27.58 -35.02 9.44
C ASP A 272 -28.83 -35.87 9.69
N LEU A 273 -29.90 -35.20 10.14
CA LEU A 273 -31.20 -35.79 10.39
C LEU A 273 -32.14 -35.68 9.18
N ILE A 274 -31.97 -34.64 8.37
CA ILE A 274 -32.73 -34.41 7.13
C ILE A 274 -31.75 -33.84 6.10
N GLY A 275 -31.77 -34.39 4.89
CA GLY A 275 -30.88 -33.96 3.80
C GLY A 275 -29.40 -34.13 4.15
N GLU A 276 -28.54 -33.49 3.37
CA GLU A 276 -27.10 -33.40 3.64
C GLU A 276 -26.80 -31.94 3.95
N SER A 277 -26.01 -31.66 5.00
CA SER A 277 -25.61 -30.27 5.35
C SER A 277 -24.34 -29.82 4.62
N VAL A 278 -23.66 -30.76 3.97
CA VAL A 278 -22.49 -30.55 3.13
C VAL A 278 -22.85 -30.92 1.70
N THR A 279 -22.48 -30.06 0.76
CA THR A 279 -22.61 -30.29 -0.67
C THR A 279 -21.22 -30.26 -1.30
N THR A 280 -21.02 -31.09 -2.32
CA THR A 280 -19.73 -31.23 -3.01
C THR A 280 -19.87 -30.78 -4.46
N HIS A 281 -18.95 -29.95 -4.91
CA HIS A 281 -18.88 -29.43 -6.27
C HIS A 281 -17.55 -29.77 -6.92
N LEU A 282 -17.61 -30.12 -8.20
CA LEU A 282 -16.42 -30.43 -8.99
C LEU A 282 -16.10 -29.25 -9.90
N ILE A 283 -14.89 -28.73 -9.82
CA ILE A 283 -14.42 -27.58 -10.60
C ILE A 283 -13.28 -28.04 -11.50
N ASP A 284 -13.48 -28.02 -12.81
CA ASP A 284 -12.45 -28.42 -13.77
C ASP A 284 -11.50 -27.25 -14.06
N VAL A 285 -10.27 -27.33 -13.55
CA VAL A 285 -9.23 -26.30 -13.70
C VAL A 285 -8.32 -26.67 -14.89
N PRO A 286 -8.37 -25.92 -16.00
CA PRO A 286 -7.48 -26.17 -17.15
C PRO A 286 -6.06 -25.62 -16.92
N GLU A 287 -5.13 -26.02 -17.80
CA GLU A 287 -3.79 -25.43 -17.85
C GLU A 287 -3.85 -23.91 -18.09
N GLY A 288 -2.92 -23.17 -17.48
CA GLY A 288 -2.79 -21.71 -17.63
C GLY A 288 -3.65 -20.87 -16.69
N VAL A 289 -4.54 -21.49 -15.90
CA VAL A 289 -5.24 -20.81 -14.80
C VAL A 289 -4.27 -20.63 -13.63
N PHE A 290 -4.17 -19.39 -13.15
CA PHE A 290 -3.31 -19.05 -12.02
C PHE A 290 -4.07 -18.48 -10.82
N ASP A 291 -5.29 -17.97 -11.02
CA ASP A 291 -6.14 -17.46 -9.97
C ASP A 291 -7.52 -18.12 -10.05
N LEU A 292 -7.86 -18.88 -9.01
CA LEU A 292 -9.15 -19.53 -8.83
C LEU A 292 -9.89 -18.85 -7.67
N VAL A 293 -11.02 -18.22 -7.99
CA VAL A 293 -11.93 -17.65 -7.00
C VAL A 293 -13.24 -18.42 -7.04
N VAL A 294 -13.70 -18.89 -5.88
CA VAL A 294 -15.01 -19.52 -5.75
C VAL A 294 -15.86 -18.72 -4.76
N GLU A 295 -17.00 -18.23 -5.26
CA GLU A 295 -17.98 -17.48 -4.48
C GLU A 295 -19.22 -18.34 -4.26
N VAL A 296 -19.77 -18.28 -3.05
CA VAL A 296 -21.07 -18.86 -2.69
C VAL A 296 -21.94 -17.77 -2.09
N ASN A 297 -23.10 -17.55 -2.69
CA ASN A 297 -24.07 -16.54 -2.25
C ASN A 297 -25.41 -17.22 -1.95
N PHE A 298 -25.88 -17.09 -0.71
CA PHE A 298 -27.16 -17.66 -0.31
C PHE A 298 -28.35 -16.89 -0.91
N THR A 299 -29.29 -17.63 -1.49
CA THR A 299 -30.49 -17.12 -2.15
C THR A 299 -31.75 -17.78 -1.59
N ASP A 300 -32.87 -17.07 -1.56
CA ASP A 300 -34.18 -17.62 -1.15
C ASP A 300 -34.19 -18.36 0.21
N VAL A 301 -33.37 -17.91 1.16
CA VAL A 301 -33.26 -18.51 2.49
C VAL A 301 -34.57 -18.34 3.28
N LYS A 302 -35.23 -19.45 3.60
CA LYS A 302 -36.44 -19.43 4.41
C LYS A 302 -36.10 -19.13 5.86
N ALA A 303 -36.96 -18.33 6.48
CA ALA A 303 -36.79 -17.93 7.87
C ALA A 303 -36.70 -19.16 8.80
N TYR A 304 -35.73 -19.13 9.71
CA TYR A 304 -35.58 -20.14 10.74
C TYR A 304 -36.79 -20.13 11.70
N PRO A 305 -37.49 -21.26 11.93
CA PRO A 305 -38.79 -21.29 12.61
C PRO A 305 -38.78 -21.06 14.13
N MET A 306 -37.64 -20.72 14.75
CA MET A 306 -37.56 -20.33 16.17
C MET A 306 -37.58 -18.79 16.32
N ASP A 307 -38.76 -18.24 16.02
CA ASP A 307 -39.08 -16.81 15.88
C ASP A 307 -39.36 -16.03 17.21
N PRO A 308 -38.68 -16.32 18.34
CA PRO A 308 -38.53 -15.30 19.41
C PRO A 308 -37.10 -14.74 19.58
N LEU A 309 -36.07 -15.43 19.05
CA LEU A 309 -34.66 -15.04 19.22
C LEU A 309 -34.11 -14.21 18.04
N LYS A 310 -34.80 -14.23 16.90
CA LYS A 310 -34.38 -13.55 15.66
C LYS A 310 -34.25 -12.03 15.86
N ASN A 311 -35.20 -11.42 16.59
CA ASN A 311 -35.18 -9.99 16.88
C ASN A 311 -34.08 -9.57 17.88
N ALA A 312 -33.41 -10.52 18.54
CA ALA A 312 -32.38 -10.22 19.53
C ALA A 312 -30.94 -10.40 18.99
N PHE A 313 -30.74 -11.18 17.92
CA PHE A 313 -29.39 -11.61 17.50
C PHE A 313 -29.09 -11.61 15.98
N ASP A 314 -30.05 -11.20 15.12
CA ASP A 314 -29.86 -11.07 13.66
C ASP A 314 -29.03 -12.21 13.03
N VAL A 315 -29.49 -13.45 13.21
CA VAL A 315 -28.74 -14.64 12.80
C VAL A 315 -28.90 -14.83 11.29
N GLU A 316 -27.78 -14.72 10.57
CA GLU A 316 -27.64 -15.03 9.14
C GLU A 316 -27.09 -16.46 8.93
N PRO A 317 -27.36 -17.11 7.79
CA PRO A 317 -26.72 -18.37 7.45
C PRO A 317 -25.22 -18.16 7.23
N ILE A 318 -24.43 -19.07 7.78
CA ILE A 318 -22.97 -19.12 7.59
C ILE A 318 -22.62 -20.38 6.81
N SER A 319 -21.61 -20.30 5.94
CA SER A 319 -20.97 -21.46 5.33
C SER A 319 -19.51 -21.61 5.74
N PHE A 320 -19.02 -22.83 5.61
CA PHE A 320 -17.61 -23.19 5.64
C PHE A 320 -17.29 -23.88 4.31
N MET A 321 -16.32 -23.34 3.58
CA MET A 321 -15.86 -23.89 2.31
C MET A 321 -14.49 -24.53 2.48
N THR A 322 -14.30 -25.72 1.92
CA THR A 322 -13.01 -26.40 1.81
C THR A 322 -12.79 -26.74 0.34
N LEU A 323 -11.69 -26.24 -0.22
CA LEU A 323 -11.28 -26.50 -1.60
C LEU A 323 -10.07 -27.44 -1.60
N THR A 324 -10.21 -28.56 -2.30
CA THR A 324 -9.18 -29.59 -2.43
C THR A 324 -8.79 -29.71 -3.90
N ASP A 325 -7.49 -29.82 -4.17
CA ASP A 325 -6.97 -29.96 -5.53
C ASP A 325 -7.15 -31.38 -6.09
N HIS A 326 -6.76 -31.55 -7.36
CA HIS A 326 -6.85 -32.83 -8.09
C HIS A 326 -6.01 -33.98 -7.49
N GLN A 327 -5.11 -33.69 -6.54
CA GLN A 327 -4.29 -34.68 -5.83
C GLN A 327 -4.81 -34.97 -4.42
N GLY A 328 -5.91 -34.33 -4.01
CA GLY A 328 -6.46 -34.48 -2.67
C GLY A 328 -5.81 -33.57 -1.62
N ARG A 329 -5.06 -32.53 -2.02
CA ARG A 329 -4.40 -31.59 -1.11
C ARG A 329 -5.25 -30.34 -0.90
N LEU A 330 -5.19 -29.77 0.30
CA LEU A 330 -5.93 -28.56 0.63
C LEU A 330 -5.41 -27.37 -0.20
N ALA A 331 -6.25 -26.79 -1.04
CA ALA A 331 -5.94 -25.61 -1.84
C ALA A 331 -6.49 -24.32 -1.22
N GLY A 332 -7.50 -24.41 -0.36
CA GLY A 332 -8.07 -23.26 0.32
C GLY A 332 -9.17 -23.63 1.28
N TYR A 333 -9.41 -22.80 2.29
CA TYR A 333 -10.62 -22.89 3.11
C TYR A 333 -11.09 -21.49 3.45
N SER A 334 -12.41 -21.33 3.65
CA SER A 334 -12.97 -20.05 4.04
C SER A 334 -14.24 -20.21 4.87
N PRO A 335 -14.28 -19.65 6.09
CA PRO A 335 -15.52 -19.45 6.82
C PRO A 335 -16.18 -18.12 6.44
N SER A 336 -17.47 -18.14 6.12
CA SER A 336 -18.27 -16.95 5.74
C SER A 336 -18.22 -15.78 6.74
N PHE A 337 -18.00 -16.02 8.04
CA PHE A 337 -17.85 -14.92 9.00
C PHE A 337 -16.63 -14.02 8.74
N SER A 338 -15.72 -14.41 7.84
CA SER A 338 -14.64 -13.57 7.35
C SER A 338 -15.09 -12.51 6.33
N VAL A 339 -16.28 -12.69 5.72
CA VAL A 339 -16.87 -11.81 4.69
C VAL A 339 -18.17 -11.15 5.17
N GLY A 340 -18.97 -11.88 5.93
CA GLY A 340 -20.32 -11.52 6.36
C GLY A 340 -21.27 -12.71 6.20
N GLY A 341 -22.38 -12.77 6.95
CA GLY A 341 -23.37 -13.83 6.72
C GLY A 341 -24.03 -13.67 5.35
N GLY A 342 -24.54 -14.77 4.79
CA GLY A 342 -25.18 -14.74 3.47
C GLY A 342 -24.25 -14.89 2.25
N SER A 343 -22.93 -14.75 2.41
CA SER A 343 -21.96 -14.98 1.32
C SER A 343 -20.66 -15.59 1.83
N ASN A 344 -19.88 -16.19 0.93
CA ASN A 344 -18.56 -16.71 1.24
C ASN A 344 -17.67 -16.74 -0.01
N ILE A 345 -16.36 -16.59 0.17
CA ILE A 345 -15.37 -16.59 -0.90
C ILE A 345 -14.14 -17.40 -0.49
N VAL A 346 -13.61 -18.20 -1.39
CA VAL A 346 -12.27 -18.78 -1.29
C VAL A 346 -11.49 -18.42 -2.56
N GLU A 347 -10.32 -17.82 -2.39
CA GLU A 347 -9.41 -17.45 -3.48
C GLU A 347 -8.08 -18.18 -3.26
N THR A 348 -7.54 -18.78 -4.32
CA THR A 348 -6.25 -19.46 -4.24
C THR A 348 -5.44 -19.30 -5.52
N LEU A 349 -4.13 -19.30 -5.34
CA LEU A 349 -3.17 -19.34 -6.44
C LEU A 349 -3.05 -20.78 -6.94
N VAL A 350 -3.19 -21.00 -8.24
CA VAL A 350 -2.95 -22.29 -8.88
C VAL A 350 -1.64 -22.20 -9.63
N VAL A 351 -0.66 -23.07 -9.38
CA VAL A 351 0.63 -23.03 -10.10
C VAL A 351 0.84 -24.35 -10.83
N ASP A 352 0.51 -24.37 -12.12
CA ASP A 352 0.68 -25.54 -12.99
C ASP A 352 0.06 -26.82 -12.40
N ALA A 353 -1.11 -26.67 -11.76
CA ALA A 353 -1.84 -27.74 -11.09
C ALA A 353 -3.23 -27.98 -11.72
N PRO A 354 -3.32 -28.25 -13.04
CA PRO A 354 -4.60 -28.48 -13.69
C PRO A 354 -5.24 -29.79 -13.21
N GLY A 355 -6.57 -29.87 -13.28
CA GLY A 355 -7.33 -31.06 -12.93
C GLY A 355 -8.69 -30.72 -12.32
N THR A 356 -9.41 -31.74 -11.86
CA THR A 356 -10.71 -31.54 -11.20
C THR A 356 -10.50 -31.30 -9.71
N TYR A 357 -10.91 -30.13 -9.24
CA TYR A 357 -10.88 -29.71 -7.85
C TYR A 357 -12.22 -30.02 -7.21
N GLU A 358 -12.20 -30.28 -5.91
CA GLU A 358 -13.38 -30.56 -5.11
C GLU A 358 -13.62 -29.44 -4.11
N LEU A 359 -14.79 -28.80 -4.18
CA LEU A 359 -15.26 -27.82 -3.22
C LEU A 359 -16.35 -28.43 -2.36
N GLU A 360 -16.10 -28.56 -1.06
CA GLU A 360 -17.12 -28.88 -0.07
C GLU A 360 -17.69 -27.57 0.52
N VAL A 361 -19.01 -27.43 0.50
CA VAL A 361 -19.73 -26.30 1.11
C VAL A 361 -20.59 -26.84 2.25
N LYS A 362 -20.16 -26.58 3.49
CA LYS A 362 -20.95 -26.88 4.68
C LYS A 362 -21.78 -25.67 5.07
N VAL A 363 -23.10 -25.83 5.15
CA VAL A 363 -24.03 -24.76 5.52
C VAL A 363 -24.51 -24.92 6.96
N TYR A 364 -24.43 -23.83 7.72
CA TYR A 364 -24.92 -23.76 9.08
C TYR A 364 -25.89 -22.58 9.25
N TYR A 365 -27.11 -22.86 9.69
CA TYR A 365 -28.10 -21.84 9.99
C TYR A 365 -28.89 -22.22 11.24
N GLY A 366 -28.53 -21.65 12.39
CA GLY A 366 -29.13 -22.04 13.65
C GLY A 366 -28.38 -21.54 14.88
N VAL A 367 -28.62 -22.18 16.03
CA VAL A 367 -28.10 -21.74 17.33
C VAL A 367 -26.99 -22.68 17.80
N LYS A 368 -25.84 -22.10 18.14
CA LYS A 368 -24.70 -22.80 18.74
C LYS A 368 -24.57 -22.40 20.21
N GLY A 369 -24.90 -23.33 21.11
CA GLY A 369 -24.77 -23.17 22.57
C GLY A 369 -25.79 -22.25 23.26
N LEU A 370 -26.33 -22.71 24.39
CA LEU A 370 -26.97 -21.89 25.45
C LEU A 370 -25.91 -21.14 26.31
N SER A 371 -24.73 -20.82 25.74
CA SER A 371 -23.60 -20.20 26.44
C SER A 371 -22.91 -19.18 25.52
N THR A 372 -22.77 -17.95 26.02
CA THR A 372 -22.23 -16.78 25.32
C THR A 372 -20.70 -16.68 25.35
N MET A 373 -19.97 -17.74 25.67
CA MET A 373 -18.51 -17.78 25.57
C MET A 373 -18.07 -18.92 24.69
N MET A 374 -17.26 -18.57 23.70
CA MET A 374 -16.58 -19.47 22.77
C MET A 374 -16.02 -20.71 23.46
N GLY A 375 -16.32 -21.88 22.89
CA GLY A 375 -15.76 -23.16 23.30
C GLY A 375 -16.82 -24.14 23.81
N THR A 376 -17.10 -25.18 23.02
CA THR A 376 -17.93 -26.39 23.28
C THR A 376 -19.46 -26.23 23.20
N SER A 377 -20.29 -27.15 22.68
CA SER A 377 -20.10 -28.42 21.94
C SER A 377 -21.46 -28.98 21.44
N PHE A 378 -22.45 -28.15 21.13
CA PHE A 378 -23.75 -28.63 20.64
C PHE A 378 -24.55 -27.52 19.95
N GLY A 379 -25.04 -27.78 18.75
CA GLY A 379 -25.89 -26.86 18.00
C GLY A 379 -26.86 -27.58 17.09
N ILE A 380 -27.99 -26.93 16.81
CA ILE A 380 -28.94 -27.40 15.79
C ILE A 380 -28.89 -26.41 14.65
N SER A 381 -28.55 -26.90 13.46
CA SER A 381 -28.62 -26.16 12.21
C SER A 381 -29.81 -26.66 11.40
N ARG A 382 -30.64 -25.74 10.92
CA ARG A 382 -31.69 -26.04 9.95
C ARG A 382 -31.60 -25.02 8.83
N PHE A 383 -31.26 -25.50 7.65
CA PHE A 383 -31.25 -24.68 6.44
C PHE A 383 -32.37 -25.14 5.49
N GLU A 384 -33.07 -24.18 4.91
CA GLU A 384 -34.04 -24.42 3.85
C GLU A 384 -34.02 -23.20 2.93
N GLY A 385 -33.46 -23.36 1.73
CA GLY A 385 -33.24 -22.26 0.79
C GLY A 385 -32.34 -22.72 -0.34
N SER A 386 -31.69 -21.77 -0.99
CA SER A 386 -30.81 -22.03 -2.11
C SER A 386 -29.48 -21.26 -1.96
N TYR A 387 -28.50 -21.58 -2.79
CA TYR A 387 -27.34 -20.72 -3.00
C TYR A 387 -26.84 -20.85 -4.43
N ASP A 388 -26.20 -19.80 -4.90
CA ASP A 388 -25.49 -19.77 -6.16
C ASP A 388 -23.99 -19.90 -5.89
N MET A 389 -23.35 -20.88 -6.51
CA MET A 389 -21.91 -21.05 -6.55
C MET A 389 -21.37 -20.58 -7.90
N LYS A 390 -20.31 -19.77 -7.86
CA LYS A 390 -19.58 -19.31 -9.04
C LYS A 390 -18.09 -19.52 -8.85
N ALA A 391 -17.50 -20.34 -9.71
CA ALA A 391 -16.06 -20.51 -9.80
C ALA A 391 -15.51 -19.71 -10.99
N TYR A 392 -14.69 -18.70 -10.69
CA TYR A 392 -13.99 -17.87 -11.66
C TYR A 392 -12.57 -18.42 -11.84
N LEU A 393 -12.32 -18.97 -13.03
CA LEU A 393 -11.01 -19.48 -13.44
C LEU A 393 -10.33 -18.40 -14.29
N LYS A 394 -9.28 -17.78 -13.75
CA LYS A 394 -8.58 -16.67 -14.40
C LYS A 394 -7.21 -17.12 -14.91
N GLU A 395 -7.06 -17.04 -16.23
CA GLU A 395 -5.76 -17.13 -16.89
C GLU A 395 -5.05 -15.78 -16.74
N LEU A 396 -3.89 -15.80 -16.09
CA LEU A 396 -3.06 -14.61 -15.88
C LEU A 396 -1.81 -14.67 -16.76
N SER A 397 -1.23 -13.52 -17.08
CA SER A 397 0.09 -13.46 -17.74
C SER A 397 1.20 -14.05 -16.88
N HIS A 398 1.08 -13.92 -15.56
CA HIS A 398 2.03 -14.40 -14.58
C HIS A 398 1.27 -14.80 -13.29
N PRO A 399 1.71 -15.82 -12.53
CA PRO A 399 1.06 -16.24 -11.28
C PRO A 399 1.35 -15.28 -10.12
N HIS A 400 1.05 -13.99 -10.26
CA HIS A 400 1.23 -13.02 -9.18
C HIS A 400 -0.11 -12.68 -8.53
N LEU A 401 -0.30 -13.21 -7.32
CA LEU A 401 -1.53 -13.05 -6.55
C LEU A 401 -1.23 -12.43 -5.17
N PRO A 402 -1.30 -11.09 -5.06
CA PRO A 402 -1.32 -10.44 -3.76
C PRO A 402 -2.66 -10.72 -3.07
N VAL A 403 -2.63 -11.62 -2.07
CA VAL A 403 -3.79 -11.98 -1.25
C VAL A 403 -4.30 -10.78 -0.45
N TYR A 404 -3.36 -9.97 0.04
CA TYR A 404 -3.66 -8.65 0.61
C TYR A 404 -3.03 -7.60 -0.30
N ARG A 405 -3.88 -6.81 -0.94
CA ARG A 405 -3.48 -5.82 -1.93
C ARG A 405 -3.24 -4.46 -1.28
N ASP A 406 -2.43 -3.66 -1.95
CA ASP A 406 -2.28 -2.23 -1.69
C ASP A 406 -1.76 -1.85 -0.28
N LEU A 407 -1.17 -2.80 0.46
CA LEU A 407 -0.61 -2.54 1.78
C LEU A 407 0.63 -1.66 1.69
N SER A 408 1.47 -1.85 0.66
CA SER A 408 2.70 -1.09 0.45
C SER A 408 2.48 0.41 0.34
N MET A 409 1.29 0.85 -0.09
CA MET A 409 0.90 2.25 -0.18
C MET A 409 1.07 3.01 1.14
N MET A 410 1.02 2.31 2.28
CA MET A 410 1.15 2.90 3.61
C MET A 410 2.58 2.91 4.15
N ALA A 411 3.53 2.21 3.51
CA ALA A 411 4.91 2.12 3.99
C ALA A 411 5.58 3.50 4.16
N PRO A 412 5.47 4.44 3.20
CA PRO A 412 6.12 5.74 3.34
C PRO A 412 5.56 6.55 4.50
N TYR A 413 4.24 6.51 4.71
CA TYR A 413 3.59 7.22 5.81
C TYR A 413 3.99 6.64 7.17
N LEU A 414 4.01 5.30 7.31
CA LEU A 414 4.41 4.63 8.55
C LEU A 414 5.85 4.95 8.94
N SER A 415 6.76 4.98 7.96
CA SER A 415 8.15 5.35 8.16
C SER A 415 8.31 6.85 8.46
N ALA A 416 7.67 7.73 7.68
CA ALA A 416 7.70 9.18 7.90
C ALA A 416 7.22 9.57 9.30
N ALA A 417 6.15 8.95 9.79
CA ALA A 417 5.59 9.19 11.13
C ALA A 417 6.52 8.79 12.28
N ARG A 418 7.62 8.07 12.00
CA ARG A 418 8.55 7.54 13.00
C ARG A 418 10.01 7.92 12.75
N GLY A 419 10.29 8.80 11.78
CA GLY A 419 11.66 9.15 11.39
C GLY A 419 12.44 7.94 10.86
N GLY A 420 11.76 7.07 10.12
CA GLY A 420 12.28 5.81 9.62
C GLY A 420 12.63 5.79 8.12
N LEU A 421 13.01 4.60 7.65
CA LEU A 421 13.27 4.30 6.24
C LEU A 421 12.24 3.30 5.70
N VAL A 422 12.09 3.26 4.38
CA VAL A 422 11.37 2.18 3.70
C VAL A 422 12.38 1.37 2.90
N PHE A 423 12.27 0.06 2.96
CA PHE A 423 12.95 -0.87 2.08
C PHE A 423 11.89 -1.61 1.24
N ALA A 424 11.77 -1.20 -0.01
CA ALA A 424 10.82 -1.77 -0.96
C ALA A 424 11.57 -2.58 -2.02
N ASP A 425 11.16 -3.83 -2.24
CA ASP A 425 11.76 -4.68 -3.27
C ASP A 425 10.69 -5.64 -3.85
N PRO A 426 10.39 -5.58 -5.16
CA PRO A 426 9.45 -6.49 -5.81
C PRO A 426 9.83 -7.98 -5.63
N SER A 427 11.13 -8.26 -5.48
CA SER A 427 11.66 -9.62 -5.35
C SER A 427 11.42 -10.25 -3.97
N PHE A 428 10.82 -9.53 -3.02
CA PHE A 428 10.44 -10.13 -1.74
C PHE A 428 9.30 -11.15 -1.86
N CYS A 429 8.49 -11.07 -2.93
CA CYS A 429 7.32 -11.91 -3.10
C CYS A 429 7.71 -13.37 -3.35
N LEU A 430 6.69 -14.22 -3.32
CA LEU A 430 6.81 -15.67 -3.44
C LEU A 430 6.34 -16.22 -4.75
N THR A 431 5.96 -15.32 -5.64
CA THR A 431 5.61 -15.64 -7.01
C THR A 431 6.57 -15.03 -8.04
N PRO A 432 7.88 -14.79 -7.77
CA PRO A 432 8.79 -14.43 -8.84
C PRO A 432 8.90 -15.63 -9.80
N GLU A 433 9.36 -15.40 -11.03
CA GLU A 433 9.50 -16.45 -12.06
C GLU A 433 10.18 -17.73 -11.56
N GLU A 434 11.14 -17.62 -10.64
CA GLU A 434 11.86 -18.72 -10.01
C GLU A 434 10.94 -19.68 -9.20
N MET A 435 9.87 -19.16 -8.61
CA MET A 435 8.92 -19.92 -7.79
C MET A 435 7.90 -20.70 -8.63
N ASN A 436 7.72 -20.37 -9.91
CA ASN A 436 6.88 -21.16 -10.82
C ASN A 436 7.42 -22.57 -11.00
N MET A 437 8.75 -22.74 -10.94
CA MET A 437 9.37 -24.06 -11.02
C MET A 437 9.21 -24.84 -9.72
N SER A 438 9.44 -24.20 -8.57
CA SER A 438 9.37 -24.87 -7.26
C SER A 438 7.96 -25.16 -6.78
N SER A 439 6.97 -24.37 -7.23
CA SER A 439 5.56 -24.53 -6.88
C SER A 439 4.73 -25.18 -7.99
N SER A 440 5.36 -25.58 -9.09
CA SER A 440 4.70 -26.30 -10.18
C SER A 440 4.03 -27.57 -9.64
N GLY A 441 2.78 -27.76 -10.04
CA GLY A 441 1.96 -28.87 -9.60
C GLY A 441 1.27 -28.66 -8.27
N TYR A 442 1.33 -27.48 -7.65
CA TYR A 442 0.61 -27.17 -6.40
C TYR A 442 -0.47 -26.11 -6.60
N ALA A 443 -1.57 -26.27 -5.87
CA ALA A 443 -2.53 -25.19 -5.64
C ALA A 443 -2.41 -24.71 -4.20
N ALA A 444 -2.24 -23.40 -4.05
CA ALA A 444 -1.90 -22.66 -2.85
C ALA A 444 -0.41 -22.52 -2.52
N GLY A 445 -0.15 -21.60 -1.60
CA GLY A 445 1.16 -21.39 -0.99
C GLY A 445 1.44 -22.35 0.18
N PRO A 446 2.57 -22.19 0.85
CA PRO A 446 3.07 -23.15 1.86
C PRO A 446 2.24 -23.22 3.15
N TRP A 447 1.26 -22.34 3.32
CA TRP A 447 0.32 -22.40 4.45
C TRP A 447 -0.56 -23.65 4.41
N TYR A 448 -0.78 -24.23 3.21
CA TYR A 448 -1.48 -25.51 3.06
C TYR A 448 -0.56 -26.64 2.63
N GLU A 449 0.56 -26.32 1.98
CA GLU A 449 1.48 -27.30 1.45
C GLU A 449 2.80 -27.37 2.23
N ARG A 450 3.00 -28.51 2.90
CA ARG A 450 4.21 -28.75 3.70
C ARG A 450 5.45 -28.85 2.81
N ASP A 451 5.32 -29.40 1.61
CA ASP A 451 6.44 -29.59 0.69
C ASP A 451 7.01 -28.25 0.17
N LEU A 452 6.25 -27.16 0.26
CA LEU A 452 6.70 -25.80 -0.09
C LEU A 452 7.38 -25.06 1.07
N LEU A 453 7.33 -25.57 2.31
CA LEU A 453 7.95 -24.92 3.48
C LEU A 453 9.47 -24.70 3.36
N PRO A 454 10.28 -25.65 2.83
CA PRO A 454 11.72 -25.43 2.68
C PRO A 454 12.06 -24.27 1.75
N VAL A 455 11.35 -24.18 0.62
CA VAL A 455 11.52 -23.09 -0.37
C VAL A 455 11.14 -21.75 0.25
N TRP A 456 10.04 -21.73 1.01
CA TRP A 456 9.60 -20.54 1.74
C TRP A 456 10.61 -20.04 2.77
N ARG A 457 11.19 -20.98 3.52
CA ARG A 457 12.22 -20.69 4.52
C ARG A 457 13.45 -20.08 3.87
N GLU A 458 13.90 -20.65 2.75
CA GLU A 458 15.00 -20.10 1.96
C GLU A 458 14.71 -18.67 1.52
N LYS A 459 13.50 -18.40 1.02
CA LYS A 459 13.10 -17.05 0.63
C LYS A 459 13.08 -16.06 1.79
N ALA A 460 12.57 -16.46 2.95
CA ALA A 460 12.60 -15.62 4.15
C ALA A 460 14.03 -15.28 4.60
N VAL A 461 14.96 -16.25 4.53
CA VAL A 461 16.38 -16.03 4.83
C VAL A 461 17.04 -15.10 3.80
N GLU A 462 16.74 -15.28 2.52
CA GLU A 462 17.22 -14.39 1.44
C GLU A 462 16.78 -12.94 1.69
N ASN A 463 15.49 -12.75 2.01
CA ASN A 463 14.90 -11.45 2.31
C ASN A 463 15.52 -10.81 3.56
N ALA A 464 15.75 -11.60 4.63
CA ALA A 464 16.47 -11.14 5.81
C ALA A 464 17.92 -10.73 5.48
N GLY A 465 18.59 -11.48 4.60
CA GLY A 465 19.93 -11.14 4.11
C GLY A 465 19.96 -9.84 3.28
N LYS A 466 18.93 -9.57 2.49
CA LYS A 466 18.75 -8.29 1.79
C LYS A 466 18.59 -7.13 2.77
N LEU A 467 17.78 -7.31 3.82
CA LEU A 467 17.62 -6.31 4.88
C LEU A 467 18.94 -6.05 5.62
N GLY A 468 19.70 -7.12 5.92
CA GLY A 468 21.04 -6.99 6.52
C GLY A 468 21.98 -6.13 5.68
N ARG A 469 22.02 -6.36 4.35
CA ARG A 469 22.82 -5.55 3.43
C ARG A 469 22.40 -4.07 3.41
N VAL A 470 21.11 -3.79 3.50
CA VAL A 470 20.61 -2.41 3.60
C VAL A 470 21.10 -1.74 4.87
N VAL A 471 21.03 -2.43 6.02
CA VAL A 471 21.55 -1.91 7.29
C VAL A 471 23.06 -1.68 7.22
N ASP A 472 23.81 -2.59 6.59
CA ASP A 472 25.26 -2.47 6.40
C ASP A 472 25.66 -1.29 5.49
N MET A 473 24.77 -0.86 4.59
CA MET A 473 24.99 0.31 3.73
C MET A 473 24.81 1.64 4.48
N LEU A 474 24.08 1.65 5.60
CA LEU A 474 23.81 2.88 6.34
C LEU A 474 25.09 3.46 6.98
N PRO A 475 25.14 4.78 7.20
CA PRO A 475 26.18 5.39 8.04
C PRO A 475 26.33 4.65 9.38
N PRO A 476 27.57 4.42 9.89
CA PRO A 476 27.80 3.62 11.09
C PRO A 476 27.00 4.08 12.31
N ASP A 477 26.82 5.38 12.48
CA ASP A 477 26.02 5.96 13.56
C ASP A 477 24.54 5.57 13.46
N LEU A 478 23.97 5.54 12.26
CA LEU A 478 22.60 5.09 12.04
C LEU A 478 22.45 3.59 12.18
N SER A 479 23.33 2.79 11.57
CA SER A 479 23.25 1.32 11.68
C SER A 479 23.45 0.85 13.12
N GLU A 480 24.40 1.42 13.86
CA GLU A 480 24.58 1.13 15.29
C GLU A 480 23.37 1.57 16.11
N SER A 481 22.79 2.74 15.82
CA SER A 481 21.59 3.20 16.52
C SER A 481 20.39 2.28 16.31
N TYR A 482 20.25 1.71 15.11
CA TYR A 482 19.17 0.80 14.78
C TYR A 482 19.38 -0.58 15.41
N LEU A 483 20.57 -1.17 15.25
CA LEU A 483 20.88 -2.53 15.72
C LEU A 483 20.99 -2.63 17.24
N ASN A 484 21.51 -1.60 17.91
CA ASN A 484 21.71 -1.60 19.36
C ASN A 484 20.66 -0.78 20.13
N GLY A 485 19.77 -0.08 19.41
CA GLY A 485 18.74 0.78 19.99
C GLY A 485 17.38 0.09 20.11
N ARG A 486 16.30 0.85 19.82
CA ARG A 486 14.93 0.32 19.87
C ARG A 486 14.53 -0.43 18.60
N GLY A 487 15.30 -0.29 17.53
CA GLY A 487 15.11 -0.82 16.17
C GLY A 487 13.82 -1.59 15.93
N TRP A 488 12.83 -0.92 15.32
CA TRP A 488 11.57 -1.53 14.93
C TRP A 488 11.57 -1.88 13.45
N LEU A 489 11.24 -3.13 13.14
CA LEU A 489 10.95 -3.59 11.79
C LEU A 489 9.45 -3.75 11.62
N ALA A 490 8.86 -3.04 10.66
CA ALA A 490 7.51 -3.31 10.19
C ALA A 490 7.55 -4.11 8.90
N LEU A 491 6.84 -5.24 8.87
CA LEU A 491 6.59 -6.02 7.66
C LEU A 491 5.22 -5.62 7.12
N LEU A 492 5.20 -4.93 5.98
CA LEU A 492 3.97 -4.44 5.37
C LEU A 492 3.73 -5.16 4.05
N GLY A 493 2.96 -6.23 4.11
CA GLY A 493 2.64 -7.06 2.95
C GLY A 493 1.96 -8.36 3.39
N GLY A 494 1.13 -8.91 2.50
CA GLY A 494 0.50 -10.20 2.72
C GLY A 494 1.50 -11.36 2.76
N GLY A 495 1.05 -12.52 3.21
CA GLY A 495 1.89 -13.73 3.27
C GLY A 495 2.53 -14.10 1.93
N SER A 496 1.87 -13.84 0.79
CA SER A 496 2.43 -14.08 -0.56
C SER A 496 3.47 -13.03 -1.01
N MET A 497 3.55 -11.90 -0.32
CA MET A 497 4.37 -10.75 -0.68
C MET A 497 5.60 -10.58 0.20
N LEU A 498 5.50 -10.95 1.48
CA LEU A 498 6.58 -10.94 2.47
C LEU A 498 6.61 -12.30 3.21
N PRO A 499 7.30 -13.31 2.67
CA PRO A 499 7.43 -14.61 3.32
C PRO A 499 8.03 -14.48 4.72
N MET A 500 7.36 -15.10 5.67
CA MET A 500 7.86 -15.28 7.03
C MET A 500 8.15 -16.77 7.26
N SER A 501 9.35 -17.08 7.75
CA SER A 501 9.69 -18.44 8.13
C SER A 501 8.96 -18.80 9.43
N TYR A 502 8.19 -19.89 9.40
CA TYR A 502 7.77 -20.58 10.61
C TYR A 502 8.85 -21.63 10.93
N GLU A 503 9.42 -21.58 12.13
CA GLU A 503 10.19 -22.73 12.60
C GLU A 503 9.25 -23.93 12.67
N GLU A 504 9.64 -25.08 12.09
CA GLU A 504 9.19 -26.33 12.68
C GLU A 504 9.80 -26.30 14.07
N LYS A 505 8.98 -26.14 15.11
CA LYS A 505 9.44 -26.29 16.49
C LYS A 505 10.37 -27.49 16.53
N ASP A 506 11.58 -27.30 17.03
CA ASP A 506 12.36 -28.41 17.55
C ASP A 506 11.40 -29.16 18.51
N PRO A 507 11.10 -30.46 18.29
CA PRO A 507 10.19 -31.22 19.14
C PRO A 507 10.64 -31.30 20.61
N SER A 508 11.78 -30.69 20.96
CA SER A 508 12.28 -30.48 22.32
C SER A 508 11.56 -29.37 23.11
N TRP A 509 10.74 -28.52 22.49
CA TRP A 509 9.86 -27.60 23.22
C TRP A 509 8.60 -28.36 23.66
N GLU A 510 8.71 -28.97 24.85
CA GLU A 510 7.63 -29.65 25.57
C GLU A 510 6.33 -28.84 25.57
N GLU A 511 5.22 -29.57 25.52
CA GLU A 511 3.81 -29.15 25.47
C GLU A 511 3.31 -28.39 26.73
N ASP A 512 4.20 -27.73 27.47
CA ASP A 512 3.81 -26.98 28.65
C ASP A 512 3.85 -25.48 28.34
N GLU A 513 2.65 -24.90 28.39
CA GLU A 513 2.31 -23.49 28.18
C GLU A 513 2.08 -23.09 26.70
N ILE A 514 0.81 -23.09 26.29
CA ILE A 514 0.10 -22.00 25.60
C ILE A 514 -1.41 -22.34 25.58
N TRP A 515 -2.15 -21.58 26.42
CA TRP A 515 -3.61 -21.41 26.60
C TRP A 515 -4.50 -22.56 27.07
#